data_AF-A0A7C1U149-F1
#
_entry.id   AF-A0A7C1U149-F1
#
_cell.length_a   1.000
_cell.length_b   1.000
_cell.length_c   1.000
_cell.angle_alpha   90.00
_cell.angle_beta   90.00
_cell.angle_gamma   90.00
#
_symmetry.space_group_name_H-M   'P 1'
#
loop_
_entity.id
_entity.type
_entity.pdbx_description
1 polymer ?
#
loop_
_entity_poly.entity_id
_entity_poly.type
_entity_poly.pdbx_seq_one_letter_code
_entity_poly.pdbx_strand_id
1 'polypeptide(L)'
;MLNVFIKTISTLVFLSLFGLWGCAGSETRTSLGEDTVQDEAATPAETQATLVEAVENTPPSVTQGGSQGEKSNGASVETMPVEEVRDPTMSIEAMPAAAPTVSAVTADRRAVDEEKAVSPAPGATAKPIAAGSEQYVVTLRKKDLSHPAYGKGHAMGLSIDGVPGKSIVLERGKTYTFLIDTDPQHDVYLSGKEIGWGSAPLVEGVQGAYTSKGTLTFVPGKNTPDKVYYACRNHPYMGAALYVVEPGESVEIEAVTATVAPKKAQVSIAKVEQKLMFADMMITGKGAKRVLASDNEEAKRLLAAAKKDLAASRESLLAGALPEALALADQVVKGVGAASKMVPSEDAVAQLSQRHDELLHEIEDFEASYDSNYVRMAKAGSLPKDIGYDKTRVASLKGEAQSLASKGDYAKANAKLEQAQAIVTQGLHKMLDSKTLVYELKFDTPADEYDYELKRFGGYEELIPVAIEMKRPAAGALKLMDSFLDKARKRRDEAKEKAAEGDYGAAVGMLQQATKTVRRALRMVGVSQ
;
A
#
# COMPACT_ATOMS: atom_id res chain seq x y z
N MET A 1 -45.89 -21.40 27.26
CA MET A 1 -45.81 -22.07 28.57
C MET A 1 -44.70 -21.35 29.34
N LEU A 2 -45.01 -20.49 30.32
CA LEU A 2 -44.97 -20.76 31.80
C LEU A 2 -43.64 -21.44 32.22
N ASN A 3 -42.90 -21.14 33.31
CA ASN A 3 -42.97 -20.32 34.54
C ASN A 3 -41.52 -20.31 35.13
N VAL A 4 -40.89 -19.24 35.65
CA VAL A 4 -40.87 -18.67 37.04
C VAL A 4 -40.23 -19.54 38.17
N PHE A 5 -39.48 -18.86 39.08
CA PHE A 5 -38.95 -19.18 40.45
C PHE A 5 -37.50 -19.74 40.56
N ILE A 6 -36.48 -19.05 41.11
CA ILE A 6 -36.15 -18.52 42.47
C ILE A 6 -35.82 -19.61 43.53
N LYS A 7 -34.58 -19.59 44.09
CA LYS A 7 -34.21 -19.73 45.52
C LYS A 7 -32.67 -19.55 45.74
N THR A 8 -32.21 -18.47 46.38
CA THR A 8 -31.67 -18.32 47.78
C THR A 8 -30.49 -19.21 48.17
N ILE A 9 -29.27 -18.66 48.32
CA ILE A 9 -28.55 -18.27 49.58
C ILE A 9 -28.27 -19.42 50.56
N SER A 10 -26.99 -19.72 50.80
CA SER A 10 -26.49 -19.92 52.17
C SER A 10 -24.98 -19.66 52.29
N THR A 11 -24.68 -18.76 53.21
CA THR A 11 -23.40 -18.31 53.75
C THR A 11 -22.65 -19.44 54.47
N LEU A 12 -21.31 -19.46 54.43
CA LEU A 12 -20.51 -19.69 55.65
C LEU A 12 -19.06 -19.20 55.49
N VAL A 13 -18.72 -18.30 56.41
CA VAL A 13 -17.40 -17.77 56.74
C VAL A 13 -16.72 -18.76 57.67
N PHE A 14 -15.43 -19.07 57.46
CA PHE A 14 -14.54 -19.32 58.59
C PHE A 14 -13.15 -18.76 58.33
N LEU A 15 -12.73 -18.01 59.34
CA LEU A 15 -11.54 -17.20 59.45
C LEU A 15 -10.39 -18.07 59.99
N SER A 16 -9.19 -17.74 59.55
CA SER A 16 -8.02 -17.50 60.40
C SER A 16 -6.89 -18.54 60.56
N LEU A 17 -5.68 -17.95 60.46
CA LEU A 17 -4.55 -17.98 61.38
C LEU A 17 -3.31 -18.86 61.06
N PHE A 18 -2.23 -18.13 60.72
CA PHE A 18 -0.84 -18.21 61.21
C PHE A 18 0.12 -19.33 60.79
N GLY A 19 1.35 -18.90 60.46
CA GLY A 19 2.56 -19.70 60.66
C GLY A 19 3.76 -19.33 59.76
N LEU A 20 4.59 -18.37 60.21
CA LEU A 20 5.98 -18.18 59.75
C LEU A 20 6.84 -19.43 60.04
N TRP A 21 7.88 -19.73 59.23
CA TRP A 21 9.32 -19.63 59.59
C TRP A 21 10.28 -20.28 58.56
N GLY A 22 11.49 -19.71 58.43
CA GLY A 22 12.76 -20.41 58.06
C GLY A 22 13.12 -20.46 56.57
N CYS A 23 14.01 -19.60 56.03
CA CYS A 23 15.49 -19.56 56.12
C CYS A 23 16.25 -20.57 55.24
N ALA A 24 16.83 -20.02 54.15
CA ALA A 24 18.23 -20.06 53.71
C ALA A 24 19.00 -21.37 53.41
N GLY A 25 19.74 -21.31 52.30
CA GLY A 25 21.08 -21.93 52.10
C GLY A 25 21.07 -23.25 51.35
N SER A 26 21.30 -23.24 50.03
CA SER A 26 22.62 -23.34 49.36
C SER A 26 23.09 -24.79 49.18
N GLU A 27 23.27 -25.23 47.94
CA GLU A 27 24.59 -25.71 47.46
C GLU A 27 24.56 -26.05 45.97
N THR A 28 25.56 -25.51 45.29
CA THR A 28 25.99 -25.77 43.91
C THR A 28 26.77 -27.08 43.82
N ARG A 29 26.61 -27.86 42.74
CA ARG A 29 27.75 -28.63 42.20
C ARG A 29 27.64 -28.97 40.72
N THR A 30 28.78 -28.75 40.08
CA THR A 30 29.24 -28.94 38.70
C THR A 30 29.65 -30.40 38.42
N SER A 31 29.44 -30.91 37.20
CA SER A 31 30.40 -31.68 36.35
C SER A 31 29.66 -32.17 35.08
N LEU A 32 30.10 -31.93 33.84
CA LEU A 32 31.26 -32.43 33.07
C LEU A 32 31.26 -33.95 32.76
N GLY A 33 31.50 -34.27 31.47
CA GLY A 33 31.81 -35.59 30.88
C GLY A 33 30.77 -36.00 29.82
N GLU A 34 31.04 -35.96 28.50
CA GLU A 34 31.78 -36.98 27.68
C GLU A 34 31.10 -38.36 27.80
N ASP A 35 30.80 -39.16 26.76
CA ASP A 35 31.48 -39.38 25.49
C ASP A 35 30.65 -40.39 24.62
N THR A 36 31.02 -40.52 23.33
CA THR A 36 30.84 -41.70 22.40
C THR A 36 29.41 -42.18 22.01
N VAL A 37 28.98 -42.27 20.74
CA VAL A 37 29.46 -42.88 19.45
C VAL A 37 28.90 -44.30 19.21
N GLN A 38 28.39 -44.49 17.97
CA GLN A 38 27.98 -45.69 17.21
C GLN A 38 26.52 -46.15 17.32
N ASP A 39 25.71 -46.21 16.24
CA ASP A 39 25.78 -46.88 14.92
C ASP A 39 24.87 -48.12 14.97
N GLU A 40 23.80 -48.16 14.17
CA GLU A 40 23.38 -49.30 13.34
C GLU A 40 21.96 -49.15 12.77
N ALA A 41 21.85 -49.60 11.53
CA ALA A 41 20.68 -49.63 10.67
C ALA A 41 19.72 -50.80 10.97
N ALA A 42 18.45 -50.66 10.60
CA ALA A 42 17.66 -51.65 9.84
C ALA A 42 16.15 -51.31 9.81
N THR A 43 15.64 -51.03 8.61
CA THR A 43 14.26 -51.35 8.16
C THR A 43 14.21 -52.81 7.66
N PRO A 44 13.07 -53.41 7.20
CA PRO A 44 11.66 -52.95 7.07
C PRO A 44 10.60 -54.00 7.50
N ALA A 45 9.30 -53.66 7.46
CA ALA A 45 8.23 -54.62 7.16
C ALA A 45 6.97 -53.94 6.60
N GLU A 46 6.52 -54.43 5.45
CA GLU A 46 5.26 -54.17 4.76
C GLU A 46 4.03 -54.77 5.48
N THR A 47 2.83 -54.26 5.19
CA THR A 47 1.62 -55.09 5.13
C THR A 47 0.64 -54.53 4.08
N GLN A 48 0.29 -55.36 3.09
CA GLN A 48 -0.79 -55.16 2.10
C GLN A 48 -2.05 -55.96 2.49
N ALA A 49 -3.23 -55.46 2.08
CA ALA A 49 -4.45 -56.23 1.77
C ALA A 49 -5.34 -55.32 0.86
N THR A 50 -5.61 -55.54 -0.44
CA THR A 50 -6.53 -56.50 -1.12
C THR A 50 -7.91 -56.67 -0.42
N LEU A 51 -9.10 -56.68 -1.03
CA LEU A 51 -9.62 -56.85 -2.41
C LEU A 51 -11.15 -56.54 -2.41
N VAL A 52 -11.76 -56.39 -3.61
CA VAL A 52 -13.07 -56.97 -4.09
C VAL A 52 -13.99 -55.98 -4.86
N GLU A 53 -14.36 -56.42 -6.08
CA GLU A 53 -15.26 -55.89 -7.12
C GLU A 53 -16.78 -56.19 -6.94
N ALA A 54 -17.63 -55.50 -7.72
CA ALA A 54 -18.81 -55.99 -8.52
C ALA A 54 -19.80 -54.81 -8.75
N VAL A 55 -20.08 -54.27 -9.96
CA VAL A 55 -20.80 -54.74 -11.18
C VAL A 55 -22.36 -54.66 -11.15
N GLU A 56 -22.88 -53.87 -12.10
CA GLU A 56 -24.21 -53.80 -12.78
C GLU A 56 -25.56 -53.60 -12.03
N ASN A 57 -26.32 -52.57 -12.44
CA ASN A 57 -27.54 -52.70 -13.29
C ASN A 57 -28.33 -51.38 -13.44
N THR A 58 -28.93 -51.18 -14.62
CA THR A 58 -30.01 -50.21 -14.97
C THR A 58 -31.13 -51.03 -15.69
N PRO A 59 -32.34 -50.55 -16.08
CA PRO A 59 -33.15 -49.35 -15.75
C PRO A 59 -34.63 -49.74 -15.39
N PRO A 60 -35.66 -48.84 -15.48
CA PRO A 60 -36.34 -48.59 -16.76
C PRO A 60 -36.90 -47.16 -17.00
N SER A 61 -37.39 -47.01 -18.24
CA SER A 61 -37.87 -45.84 -19.01
C SER A 61 -39.31 -45.39 -18.73
N VAL A 62 -39.65 -44.12 -19.01
CA VAL A 62 -40.99 -43.67 -19.48
C VAL A 62 -40.88 -42.52 -20.50
N THR A 63 -41.67 -42.68 -21.55
CA THR A 63 -41.94 -41.90 -22.78
C THR A 63 -42.76 -40.61 -22.58
N GLN A 64 -42.67 -39.63 -23.51
CA GLN A 64 -43.70 -39.28 -24.53
C GLN A 64 -43.76 -37.79 -24.96
N GLY A 65 -43.80 -37.57 -26.29
CA GLY A 65 -44.44 -36.43 -27.01
C GLY A 65 -43.57 -35.21 -27.27
N GLY A 66 -43.45 -34.60 -28.45
CA GLY A 66 -44.19 -34.67 -29.72
C GLY A 66 -44.34 -33.26 -30.32
N SER A 67 -44.30 -33.13 -31.66
CA SER A 67 -44.54 -31.94 -32.53
C SER A 67 -43.30 -31.11 -32.92
N GLN A 68 -42.72 -31.30 -34.13
CA GLN A 68 -43.09 -30.75 -35.46
C GLN A 68 -43.00 -29.22 -35.60
N GLY A 69 -42.20 -28.77 -36.57
CA GLY A 69 -42.06 -27.35 -36.96
C GLY A 69 -40.91 -27.11 -37.95
N GLU A 70 -41.24 -27.23 -39.23
CA GLU A 70 -40.45 -27.25 -40.47
C GLU A 70 -39.83 -25.89 -40.92
N LYS A 71 -38.91 -25.96 -41.91
CA LYS A 71 -38.39 -24.93 -42.87
C LYS A 71 -37.04 -24.29 -42.53
N SER A 72 -35.91 -24.58 -43.20
CA SER A 72 -35.50 -24.52 -44.62
C SER A 72 -34.77 -23.22 -45.01
N ASN A 73 -33.76 -23.39 -45.87
CA ASN A 73 -32.84 -22.42 -46.49
C ASN A 73 -31.63 -22.05 -45.62
N GLY A 74 -30.40 -22.07 -46.12
CA GLY A 74 -29.92 -22.18 -47.49
C GLY A 74 -28.53 -21.53 -47.51
N ALA A 75 -27.62 -22.17 -48.23
CA ALA A 75 -26.19 -21.87 -48.38
C ALA A 75 -25.83 -20.37 -48.49
N SER A 76 -24.63 -20.00 -48.04
CA SER A 76 -23.55 -19.63 -48.98
C SER A 76 -22.20 -19.53 -48.26
N VAL A 77 -21.25 -20.26 -48.84
CA VAL A 77 -19.81 -20.21 -48.65
C VAL A 77 -19.31 -18.92 -49.28
N GLU A 78 -18.46 -18.17 -48.59
CA GLU A 78 -17.59 -17.19 -49.24
C GLU A 78 -16.19 -17.25 -48.60
N THR A 79 -15.24 -17.64 -49.43
CA THR A 79 -13.82 -17.87 -49.13
C THR A 79 -12.98 -16.65 -49.47
N MET A 80 -12.12 -16.25 -48.51
CA MET A 80 -10.74 -15.69 -48.66
C MET A 80 -10.61 -14.26 -49.28
N PRO A 81 -9.53 -13.48 -48.99
CA PRO A 81 -8.17 -13.95 -48.73
C PRO A 81 -7.34 -13.27 -47.62
N VAL A 82 -6.21 -13.95 -47.41
CA VAL A 82 -5.02 -13.65 -46.61
C VAL A 82 -4.31 -12.40 -47.13
N GLU A 83 -3.85 -11.55 -46.22
CA GLU A 83 -2.79 -10.58 -46.50
C GLU A 83 -1.72 -10.66 -45.40
N GLU A 84 -0.57 -11.16 -45.80
CA GLU A 84 0.71 -11.19 -45.12
C GLU A 84 1.46 -9.89 -45.47
N VAL A 85 2.28 -9.34 -44.55
CA VAL A 85 3.62 -8.72 -44.80
C VAL A 85 4.03 -7.69 -43.72
N ARG A 86 5.06 -8.10 -42.96
CA ARG A 86 6.30 -7.41 -42.55
C ARG A 86 6.34 -6.30 -41.46
N ASP A 87 7.16 -6.62 -40.46
CA ASP A 87 7.94 -5.73 -39.60
C ASP A 87 8.83 -4.74 -40.37
N PRO A 88 9.23 -3.62 -39.73
CA PRO A 88 10.66 -3.51 -39.47
C PRO A 88 11.04 -3.00 -38.06
N THR A 89 12.11 -3.62 -37.58
CA THR A 89 13.06 -3.21 -36.53
C THR A 89 13.53 -1.75 -36.64
N MET A 90 13.74 -1.07 -35.50
CA MET A 90 14.80 -0.07 -35.35
C MET A 90 15.48 -0.15 -33.97
N SER A 91 16.81 -0.18 -34.02
CA SER A 91 17.76 -0.21 -32.92
C SER A 91 18.24 1.18 -32.53
N ILE A 92 18.39 1.38 -31.21
CA ILE A 92 19.49 2.01 -30.45
C ILE A 92 20.28 3.16 -31.11
N GLU A 93 20.31 4.32 -30.44
CA GLU A 93 21.55 5.06 -30.24
C GLU A 93 21.54 5.85 -28.91
N ALA A 94 22.68 5.85 -28.22
CA ALA A 94 22.90 6.41 -26.90
C ALA A 94 24.09 7.38 -26.91
N MET A 95 24.19 8.15 -25.81
CA MET A 95 25.32 8.97 -25.31
C MET A 95 25.38 10.45 -25.78
N PRO A 96 26.12 11.37 -25.08
CA PRO A 96 26.73 11.32 -23.75
C PRO A 96 26.46 12.55 -22.84
N ALA A 97 26.98 12.45 -21.61
CA ALA A 97 27.02 13.41 -20.52
C ALA A 97 27.95 14.62 -20.73
N ALA A 98 27.65 15.74 -20.05
CA ALA A 98 28.64 16.73 -19.64
C ALA A 98 28.15 17.56 -18.42
N ALA A 99 29.03 17.69 -17.43
CA ALA A 99 29.05 18.68 -16.35
C ALA A 99 30.55 18.92 -16.01
N PRO A 100 30.92 19.89 -15.16
CA PRO A 100 30.45 21.26 -15.00
C PRO A 100 31.64 22.27 -15.03
N THR A 101 31.39 23.57 -15.02
CA THR A 101 32.41 24.57 -14.66
C THR A 101 31.95 25.47 -13.53
N VAL A 102 32.85 25.59 -12.56
CA VAL A 102 32.75 26.37 -11.32
C VAL A 102 33.33 27.75 -11.60
N SER A 103 32.75 28.81 -11.05
CA SER A 103 33.45 30.07 -10.84
C SER A 103 33.06 30.66 -9.49
N ALA A 104 34.08 30.78 -8.64
CA ALA A 104 34.06 31.44 -7.36
C ALA A 104 34.12 32.96 -7.55
N VAL A 105 33.37 33.71 -6.75
CA VAL A 105 33.66 35.11 -6.45
C VAL A 105 33.57 35.31 -4.95
N THR A 106 34.65 35.89 -4.43
CA THR A 106 34.99 36.23 -3.05
C THR A 106 34.31 37.52 -2.56
N ALA A 107 34.00 37.52 -1.26
CA ALA A 107 34.08 38.60 -0.25
C ALA A 107 33.47 39.99 -0.57
N ASP A 108 32.62 40.52 0.33
CA ASP A 108 33.05 41.36 1.47
C ASP A 108 31.85 41.74 2.37
N ARG A 109 32.17 42.25 3.56
CA ARG A 109 31.40 42.49 4.78
C ARG A 109 30.52 43.78 4.77
N ARG A 110 29.51 43.75 5.66
CA ARG A 110 29.27 44.68 6.81
C ARG A 110 27.97 45.53 6.80
N ALA A 111 27.46 45.71 8.04
CA ALA A 111 26.42 46.63 8.56
C ALA A 111 24.95 46.23 8.25
N VAL A 112 24.11 45.80 9.20
CA VAL A 112 23.59 46.46 10.44
C VAL A 112 22.99 47.82 10.15
N ASP A 113 21.65 47.87 10.06
CA ASP A 113 20.87 49.00 10.55
C ASP A 113 19.47 48.54 10.99
N GLU A 114 19.11 48.95 12.20
CA GLU A 114 17.75 48.98 12.73
C GLU A 114 16.99 50.14 12.07
N GLU A 115 15.73 49.95 11.65
CA GLU A 115 14.71 50.96 11.95
C GLU A 115 13.26 50.48 11.80
N LYS A 116 12.50 50.81 12.85
CA LYS A 116 11.10 51.25 12.90
C LYS A 116 9.98 50.38 12.32
N ALA A 117 9.18 49.88 13.26
CA ALA A 117 7.77 49.58 13.10
C ALA A 117 6.98 50.83 12.66
N VAL A 118 6.26 50.72 11.55
CA VAL A 118 5.18 51.63 11.14
C VAL A 118 3.88 50.84 11.19
N SER A 119 2.90 51.38 11.93
CA SER A 119 1.53 50.84 11.97
C SER A 119 0.84 51.02 10.61
N PRO A 120 0.05 50.05 10.11
CA PRO A 120 -0.59 50.16 8.81
C PRO A 120 -1.93 50.90 8.87
N ALA A 121 -2.13 51.81 7.91
CA ALA A 121 -3.42 52.38 7.56
C ALA A 121 -4.25 51.39 6.69
N PRO A 122 -5.59 51.47 6.69
CA PRO A 122 -6.46 50.49 6.02
C PRO A 122 -6.71 50.83 4.54
N GLY A 123 -6.69 49.81 3.70
CA GLY A 123 -7.23 49.84 2.33
C GLY A 123 -6.17 49.74 1.22
N ALA A 124 -5.75 48.52 0.89
CA ALA A 124 -5.00 48.26 -0.34
C ALA A 124 -5.93 47.59 -1.35
N THR A 125 -6.29 48.33 -2.40
CA THR A 125 -6.93 47.82 -3.61
C THR A 125 -5.97 46.89 -4.35
N ALA A 126 -6.45 45.70 -4.76
CA ALA A 126 -5.70 44.74 -5.56
C ALA A 126 -5.19 45.40 -6.86
N LYS A 127 -3.93 45.12 -7.22
CA LYS A 127 -3.30 45.64 -8.45
C LYS A 127 -3.15 44.49 -9.44
N PRO A 128 -3.49 44.65 -10.73
CA PRO A 128 -3.27 43.62 -11.75
C PRO A 128 -1.79 43.25 -11.85
N ILE A 129 -1.46 41.96 -11.82
CA ILE A 129 -0.08 41.46 -11.93
C ILE A 129 0.08 40.74 -13.28
N ALA A 130 0.99 41.24 -14.11
CA ALA A 130 1.41 40.57 -15.35
C ALA A 130 2.35 39.39 -15.05
N ALA A 131 2.52 38.48 -16.01
CA ALA A 131 3.43 37.34 -15.86
C ALA A 131 4.86 37.76 -15.49
N GLY A 132 5.47 36.99 -14.58
CA GLY A 132 6.81 37.25 -14.05
C GLY A 132 7.95 36.73 -14.92
N SER A 133 9.15 36.66 -14.34
CA SER A 133 10.35 36.10 -14.97
C SER A 133 10.14 34.67 -15.50
N GLU A 134 10.82 34.30 -16.59
CA GLU A 134 10.79 32.93 -17.12
C GLU A 134 11.63 31.94 -16.28
N GLN A 135 12.36 32.45 -15.28
CA GLN A 135 13.15 31.67 -14.35
C GLN A 135 12.78 31.98 -12.90
N TYR A 136 12.75 30.93 -12.08
CA TYR A 136 12.34 30.96 -10.68
C TYR A 136 13.26 30.07 -9.84
N VAL A 137 13.67 30.53 -8.66
CA VAL A 137 14.46 29.71 -7.73
C VAL A 137 13.57 29.15 -6.63
N VAL A 138 13.47 27.83 -6.54
CA VAL A 138 12.66 27.12 -5.54
C VAL A 138 13.54 26.58 -4.43
N THR A 139 13.28 27.02 -3.21
CA THR A 139 14.04 26.65 -2.00
C THR A 139 13.10 26.27 -0.85
N LEU A 140 13.66 25.70 0.21
CA LEU A 140 12.92 25.41 1.43
C LEU A 140 13.03 26.53 2.45
N ARG A 141 11.89 26.92 3.03
CA ARG A 141 11.83 27.79 4.20
C ARG A 141 10.76 27.34 5.18
N LYS A 142 10.93 27.69 6.45
CA LYS A 142 9.85 27.56 7.43
C LYS A 142 8.69 28.47 7.01
N LYS A 143 7.46 27.97 7.04
CA LYS A 143 6.29 28.79 6.74
C LYS A 143 6.16 29.87 7.81
N ASP A 144 6.02 31.11 7.37
CA ASP A 144 5.62 32.23 8.21
C ASP A 144 4.22 32.70 7.79
N LEU A 145 3.75 33.78 8.43
CA LEU A 145 2.41 34.34 8.20
C LEU A 145 2.15 34.78 6.75
N SER A 146 3.18 34.95 5.92
CA SER A 146 3.03 35.30 4.50
C SER A 146 2.71 34.09 3.61
N HIS A 147 2.95 32.87 4.09
CA HIS A 147 2.69 31.66 3.32
C HIS A 147 1.17 31.35 3.27
N PRO A 148 0.55 31.11 2.09
CA PRO A 148 -0.90 30.87 1.97
C PRO A 148 -1.41 29.69 2.83
N ALA A 149 -0.59 28.65 2.95
CA ALA A 149 -0.83 27.51 3.81
C ALA A 149 -0.21 27.59 5.23
N TYR A 150 0.03 28.79 5.77
CA TYR A 150 0.53 28.93 7.14
C TYR A 150 -0.43 28.27 8.16
N GLY A 151 0.12 27.46 9.06
CA GLY A 151 -0.66 26.68 10.03
C GLY A 151 -1.42 25.48 9.46
N LYS A 152 -1.25 25.16 8.17
CA LYS A 152 -1.79 23.95 7.52
C LYS A 152 -0.65 23.05 7.02
N GLY A 153 -0.82 21.74 7.18
CA GLY A 153 0.14 20.74 6.70
C GLY A 153 1.49 20.78 7.43
N HIS A 154 2.57 20.53 6.68
CA HIS A 154 3.93 20.51 7.24
C HIS A 154 4.45 21.91 7.58
N ALA A 155 5.37 22.01 8.55
CA ALA A 155 5.89 23.30 9.05
C ALA A 155 6.83 24.00 8.05
N MET A 156 7.50 23.24 7.18
CA MET A 156 8.29 23.76 6.05
C MET A 156 7.41 23.98 4.82
N GLY A 157 7.78 24.96 3.99
CA GLY A 157 7.13 25.28 2.73
C GLY A 157 8.16 25.60 1.64
N LEU A 158 7.70 25.56 0.40
CA LEU A 158 8.47 25.90 -0.79
C LEU A 158 8.37 27.42 -1.01
N SER A 159 9.53 28.07 -1.11
CA SER A 159 9.64 29.48 -1.49
C SER A 159 10.08 29.62 -2.93
N ILE A 160 9.47 30.56 -3.66
CA ILE A 160 9.93 30.98 -4.99
C ILE A 160 10.60 32.35 -4.85
N ASP A 161 11.84 32.46 -5.33
CA ASP A 161 12.68 33.66 -5.26
C ASP A 161 12.80 34.22 -3.83
N GLY A 162 12.93 33.31 -2.86
CA GLY A 162 13.05 33.64 -1.44
C GLY A 162 11.74 34.02 -0.74
N VAL A 163 10.62 34.11 -1.46
CA VAL A 163 9.30 34.41 -0.88
C VAL A 163 8.53 33.11 -0.59
N PRO A 164 8.22 32.81 0.68
CA PRO A 164 7.47 31.61 1.06
C PRO A 164 6.09 31.57 0.41
N GLY A 165 5.75 30.47 -0.29
CA GLY A 165 4.40 30.30 -0.83
C GLY A 165 3.99 31.36 -1.87
N LYS A 166 4.96 31.96 -2.57
CA LYS A 166 4.72 32.97 -3.61
C LYS A 166 3.85 32.41 -4.73
N SER A 167 2.69 33.04 -4.94
CA SER A 167 1.89 32.80 -6.14
C SER A 167 2.44 33.61 -7.31
N ILE A 168 2.50 33.00 -8.50
CA ILE A 168 2.99 33.63 -9.72
C ILE A 168 2.02 33.42 -10.88
N VAL A 169 2.03 34.34 -11.84
CA VAL A 169 1.26 34.25 -13.09
C VAL A 169 2.18 33.74 -14.20
N LEU A 170 1.70 32.78 -14.97
CA LEU A 170 2.36 32.14 -16.10
C LEU A 170 1.46 32.27 -17.33
N GLU A 171 2.04 32.55 -18.50
CA GLU A 171 1.31 32.61 -19.76
C GLU A 171 1.37 31.28 -20.50
N ARG A 172 0.26 30.91 -21.14
CA ARG A 172 0.22 29.75 -22.03
C ARG A 172 1.17 29.91 -23.21
N GLY A 173 1.85 28.83 -23.55
CA GLY A 173 2.83 28.77 -24.64
C GLY A 173 4.21 29.31 -24.31
N LYS A 174 4.44 29.88 -23.11
CA LYS A 174 5.77 30.29 -22.64
C LYS A 174 6.44 29.18 -21.82
N THR A 175 7.77 29.09 -21.90
CA THR A 175 8.56 28.12 -21.15
C THR A 175 9.08 28.75 -19.87
N TYR A 176 8.73 28.14 -18.74
CA TYR A 176 9.18 28.55 -17.41
C TYR A 176 10.14 27.51 -16.84
N THR A 177 11.19 27.99 -16.16
CA THR A 177 12.24 27.18 -15.57
C THR A 177 12.30 27.40 -14.07
N PHE A 178 12.17 26.33 -13.30
CA PHE A 178 12.27 26.31 -11.84
C PHE A 178 13.57 25.62 -11.44
N LEU A 179 14.50 26.38 -10.89
CA LEU A 179 15.75 25.88 -10.31
C LEU A 179 15.46 25.41 -8.88
N ILE A 180 15.42 24.10 -8.69
CA ILE A 180 15.06 23.48 -7.42
C ILE A 180 16.34 23.21 -6.61
N ASP A 181 16.41 23.78 -5.41
CA ASP A 181 17.43 23.48 -4.41
C ASP A 181 16.76 23.22 -3.05
N THR A 182 16.40 21.96 -2.85
CA THR A 182 15.73 21.42 -1.67
C THR A 182 16.44 20.14 -1.20
N ASP A 183 15.94 19.51 -0.15
CA ASP A 183 16.45 18.21 0.32
C ASP A 183 15.64 17.02 -0.25
N PRO A 184 16.17 15.78 -0.21
CA PRO A 184 15.50 14.60 -0.77
C PRO A 184 14.12 14.27 -0.18
N GLN A 185 13.77 14.80 1.00
CA GLN A 185 12.45 14.63 1.61
C GLN A 185 11.44 15.67 1.10
N HIS A 186 11.87 16.63 0.30
CA HIS A 186 11.05 17.75 -0.18
C HIS A 186 11.16 17.98 -1.68
N ASP A 187 11.00 16.91 -2.44
CA ASP A 187 10.87 16.99 -3.90
C ASP A 187 9.77 17.95 -4.36
N VAL A 188 9.93 18.51 -5.56
CA VAL A 188 8.99 19.47 -6.14
C VAL A 188 8.35 18.90 -7.39
N TYR A 189 7.04 19.02 -7.49
CA TYR A 189 6.27 18.69 -8.70
C TYR A 189 5.09 19.66 -8.86
N LEU A 190 4.48 19.67 -10.04
CA LEU A 190 3.26 20.43 -10.28
C LEU A 190 2.01 19.54 -10.14
N SER A 191 0.96 20.09 -9.56
CA SER A 191 -0.28 19.38 -9.22
C SER A 191 -1.49 20.24 -9.56
N GLY A 192 -2.61 19.60 -9.93
CA GLY A 192 -3.90 20.28 -10.04
C GLY A 192 -4.57 20.56 -8.67
N LYS A 193 -3.98 20.09 -7.56
CA LYS A 193 -4.53 20.20 -6.21
C LYS A 193 -3.57 20.89 -5.23
N GLU A 194 -4.12 21.78 -4.40
CA GLU A 194 -3.39 22.55 -3.38
C GLU A 194 -2.70 21.68 -2.31
N ILE A 195 -3.31 20.56 -1.94
CA ILE A 195 -2.76 19.69 -0.89
C ILE A 195 -1.40 19.09 -1.26
N GLY A 196 -1.11 18.89 -2.55
CA GLY A 196 0.05 18.12 -2.98
C GLY A 196 -0.01 16.69 -2.46
N TRP A 197 1.06 16.24 -1.79
CA TRP A 197 1.10 14.99 -1.01
C TRP A 197 0.74 13.74 -1.82
N GLY A 198 1.42 13.52 -2.94
CA GLY A 198 1.16 12.39 -3.84
C GLY A 198 -0.14 12.51 -4.64
N SER A 199 -0.79 13.67 -4.66
CA SER A 199 -1.83 13.97 -5.64
C SER A 199 -1.30 13.77 -7.07
N ALA A 200 -2.19 13.42 -8.00
CA ALA A 200 -1.83 13.19 -9.39
C ALA A 200 -1.03 14.39 -9.96
N PRO A 201 0.16 14.15 -10.53
CA PRO A 201 0.98 15.21 -11.08
C PRO A 201 0.32 15.81 -12.32
N LEU A 202 0.56 17.09 -12.55
CA LEU A 202 0.41 17.68 -13.87
C LEU A 202 1.56 17.16 -14.74
N VAL A 203 1.22 16.40 -15.78
CA VAL A 203 2.19 15.78 -16.69
C VAL A 203 2.35 16.54 -18.00
N GLU A 204 1.29 17.23 -18.45
CA GLU A 204 1.31 17.95 -19.71
C GLU A 204 2.16 19.21 -19.60
N GLY A 205 3.15 19.34 -20.49
CA GLY A 205 4.05 20.49 -20.53
C GLY A 205 5.08 20.54 -19.39
N VAL A 206 5.16 19.52 -18.52
CA VAL A 206 6.07 19.48 -17.37
C VAL A 206 7.23 18.50 -17.61
N GLN A 207 8.47 18.93 -17.38
CA GLN A 207 9.64 18.06 -17.33
C GLN A 207 10.41 18.29 -16.02
N GLY A 208 11.07 17.24 -15.51
CA GLY A 208 11.81 17.34 -14.24
C GLY A 208 10.92 17.35 -12.99
N ALA A 209 9.71 16.78 -13.07
CA ALA A 209 8.87 16.59 -11.90
C ALA A 209 9.52 15.66 -10.86
N TYR A 210 9.18 15.85 -9.59
CA TYR A 210 9.73 15.14 -8.43
C TYR A 210 11.23 15.33 -8.24
N THR A 211 11.77 16.46 -8.67
CA THR A 211 13.17 16.80 -8.44
C THR A 211 13.33 17.51 -7.10
N SER A 212 14.34 17.13 -6.31
CA SER A 212 14.74 17.86 -5.10
C SER A 212 15.95 18.75 -5.34
N LYS A 213 16.75 18.45 -6.38
CA LYS A 213 17.90 19.24 -6.83
C LYS A 213 18.01 19.18 -8.35
N GLY A 214 18.00 20.33 -9.00
CA GLY A 214 18.10 20.42 -10.46
C GLY A 214 17.02 21.32 -11.04
N THR A 215 16.54 21.00 -12.24
CA THR A 215 15.64 21.88 -12.99
C THR A 215 14.30 21.20 -13.26
N LEU A 216 13.21 21.91 -12.99
CA LEU A 216 11.87 21.60 -13.45
C LEU A 216 11.46 22.62 -14.51
N THR A 217 11.03 22.19 -15.68
CA THR A 217 10.52 23.07 -16.73
C THR A 217 9.02 22.88 -16.91
N PHE A 218 8.32 23.97 -17.21
CA PHE A 218 6.89 23.98 -17.41
C PHE A 218 6.50 24.86 -18.59
N VAL A 219 5.75 24.30 -19.54
CA VAL A 219 5.17 24.99 -20.69
C VAL A 219 3.66 24.83 -20.62
N PRO A 220 2.92 25.80 -20.06
CA PRO A 220 1.47 25.70 -19.95
C PRO A 220 0.84 25.63 -21.35
N GLY A 221 0.11 24.56 -21.63
CA GLY A 221 -0.58 24.34 -22.89
C GLY A 221 -2.05 24.78 -22.85
N LYS A 222 -2.76 24.54 -23.96
CA LYS A 222 -4.19 24.86 -24.08
C LYS A 222 -5.07 24.12 -23.05
N ASN A 223 -4.68 22.91 -22.67
CA ASN A 223 -5.44 22.09 -21.71
C ASN A 223 -4.96 22.27 -20.26
N THR A 224 -3.94 23.10 -20.03
CA THR A 224 -3.47 23.38 -18.68
C THR A 224 -4.54 24.18 -17.92
N PRO A 225 -4.96 23.72 -16.71
CA PRO A 225 -5.91 24.45 -15.90
C PRO A 225 -5.43 25.87 -15.57
N ASP A 226 -6.36 26.82 -15.46
CA ASP A 226 -6.06 28.22 -15.11
C ASP A 226 -5.40 28.37 -13.73
N LYS A 227 -5.52 27.34 -12.89
CA LYS A 227 -4.90 27.29 -11.57
C LYS A 227 -4.30 25.91 -11.33
N VAL A 228 -2.99 25.89 -11.16
CA VAL A 228 -2.21 24.72 -10.77
C VAL A 228 -1.37 25.06 -9.54
N TYR A 229 -0.63 24.09 -9.01
CA TYR A 229 0.12 24.26 -7.76
C TYR A 229 1.50 23.65 -7.90
N TYR A 230 2.53 24.36 -7.46
CA TYR A 230 3.81 23.72 -7.16
C TYR A 230 3.72 23.11 -5.76
N ALA A 231 4.14 21.87 -5.58
CA ALA A 231 3.87 21.09 -4.38
C ALA A 231 4.98 20.08 -4.07
N CYS A 232 4.91 19.51 -2.86
CA CYS A 232 5.76 18.42 -2.43
C CYS A 232 5.01 17.09 -2.40
N ARG A 233 5.65 15.99 -2.81
CA ARG A 233 5.03 14.66 -2.82
C ARG A 233 4.91 14.08 -1.42
N ASN A 234 5.85 14.39 -0.53
CA ASN A 234 5.96 13.74 0.77
C ASN A 234 5.13 14.43 1.87
N HIS A 235 4.84 15.72 1.72
CA HIS A 235 4.22 16.53 2.77
C HIS A 235 3.08 17.41 2.23
N PRO A 236 1.96 17.51 2.97
CA PRO A 236 0.81 18.28 2.51
C PRO A 236 0.99 19.79 2.66
N TYR A 237 0.40 20.53 1.73
CA TYR A 237 0.28 21.99 1.69
C TYR A 237 1.61 22.75 1.69
N MET A 238 2.66 22.21 1.04
CA MET A 238 3.98 22.83 1.08
C MET A 238 4.19 23.99 0.11
N GLY A 239 3.52 24.06 -1.03
CA GLY A 239 3.69 25.15 -1.98
C GLY A 239 2.47 26.05 -2.08
N ALA A 240 2.29 26.67 -3.25
CA ALA A 240 1.22 27.63 -3.52
C ALA A 240 0.75 27.58 -4.97
N ALA A 241 -0.15 28.48 -5.33
CA ALA A 241 -0.80 28.50 -6.64
C ALA A 241 0.11 29.09 -7.73
N LEU A 242 0.04 28.51 -8.91
CA LEU A 242 0.47 29.06 -10.18
C LEU A 242 -0.80 29.38 -10.97
N TYR A 243 -0.95 30.64 -11.38
CA TYR A 243 -2.07 31.07 -12.22
C TYR A 243 -1.63 31.03 -13.68
N VAL A 244 -2.41 30.37 -14.53
CA VAL A 244 -2.11 30.20 -15.94
C VAL A 244 -3.10 31.03 -16.75
N VAL A 245 -2.59 31.97 -17.55
CA VAL A 245 -3.38 32.97 -18.27
C VAL A 245 -3.10 32.90 -19.77
N GLU A 246 -3.99 33.48 -20.58
CA GLU A 246 -3.72 33.63 -22.00
C GLU A 246 -2.61 34.68 -22.25
N PRO A 247 -1.91 34.62 -23.39
CA PRO A 247 -0.89 35.60 -23.74
C PRO A 247 -1.40 37.04 -23.65
N GLY A 248 -0.72 37.89 -22.87
CA GLY A 248 -1.08 39.30 -22.67
C GLY A 248 -2.21 39.56 -21.67
N GLU A 249 -2.76 38.52 -21.03
CA GLU A 249 -3.74 38.66 -19.96
C GLU A 249 -3.06 38.86 -18.59
N SER A 250 -3.74 39.58 -17.69
CA SER A 250 -3.29 39.76 -16.31
C SER A 250 -4.37 39.27 -15.36
N VAL A 251 -3.99 38.59 -14.30
CA VAL A 251 -4.90 38.18 -13.24
C VAL A 251 -4.66 39.05 -12.01
N GLU A 252 -5.75 39.46 -11.37
CA GLU A 252 -5.70 40.00 -10.02
C GLU A 252 -5.36 38.85 -9.06
N ILE A 253 -4.07 38.66 -8.80
CA ILE A 253 -3.65 37.89 -7.64
C ILE A 253 -3.84 38.84 -6.46
N GLU A 254 -4.78 38.53 -5.58
CA GLU A 254 -4.79 39.15 -4.25
C GLU A 254 -3.39 38.96 -3.67
N ALA A 255 -2.62 40.04 -3.58
CA ALA A 255 -1.40 40.02 -2.82
C ALA A 255 -1.78 39.45 -1.46
N VAL A 256 -1.10 38.39 -1.03
CA VAL A 256 -1.26 37.86 0.32
C VAL A 256 -0.61 38.87 1.28
N THR A 257 -1.05 40.12 1.27
CA THR A 257 -1.08 40.96 2.46
C THR A 257 -2.07 40.28 3.37
N ALA A 258 -1.53 39.61 4.39
CA ALA A 258 -2.25 38.99 5.49
C ALA A 258 -3.49 39.83 5.88
N THR A 259 -4.62 39.53 5.27
CA THR A 259 -5.91 40.02 5.68
C THR A 259 -6.77 38.78 5.82
N VAL A 260 -6.94 38.44 7.09
CA VAL A 260 -7.60 37.25 7.58
C VAL A 260 -6.80 35.99 7.25
N ALA A 261 -5.75 35.76 8.07
CA ALA A 261 -5.39 34.39 8.45
C ALA A 261 -6.68 33.57 8.54
N PRO A 262 -6.81 32.38 7.93
CA PRO A 262 -7.96 31.54 8.22
C PRO A 262 -7.96 31.44 9.74
N LYS A 263 -8.97 32.04 10.38
CA LYS A 263 -9.09 32.11 11.84
C LYS A 263 -8.81 30.67 12.25
N LYS A 264 -7.60 30.37 12.79
CA LYS A 264 -7.17 29.00 13.15
C LYS A 264 -8.43 28.37 13.68
N ALA A 265 -9.04 27.40 12.99
CA ALA A 265 -10.45 27.04 13.24
C ALA A 265 -10.65 27.07 14.75
N GLN A 266 -11.31 28.14 15.24
CA GLN A 266 -11.09 28.61 16.60
C GLN A 266 -11.40 27.41 17.47
N VAL A 267 -10.41 26.92 18.21
CA VAL A 267 -10.58 25.67 18.96
C VAL A 267 -11.81 25.88 19.83
N SER A 268 -12.91 25.22 19.47
CA SER A 268 -14.18 25.45 20.14
C SER A 268 -14.19 24.64 21.42
N ILE A 269 -14.89 25.16 22.43
CA ILE A 269 -15.10 24.44 23.70
C ILE A 269 -15.63 23.03 23.41
N ALA A 270 -16.65 22.93 22.54
CA ALA A 270 -17.23 21.66 22.12
C ALA A 270 -16.21 20.66 21.53
N LYS A 271 -15.21 21.13 20.76
CA LYS A 271 -14.16 20.26 20.21
C LYS A 271 -13.23 19.73 21.29
N VAL A 272 -12.87 20.58 22.26
CA VAL A 272 -12.04 20.17 23.41
C VAL A 272 -12.81 19.16 24.26
N GLU A 273 -14.07 19.44 24.57
CA GLU A 273 -14.95 18.56 25.35
C GLU A 273 -15.11 17.19 24.68
N GLN A 274 -15.41 17.15 23.37
CA GLN A 274 -15.49 15.90 22.63
C GLN A 274 -14.20 15.08 22.73
N LYS A 275 -13.05 15.75 22.63
CA LYS A 275 -11.74 15.09 22.72
C LYS A 275 -11.46 14.57 24.12
N LEU A 276 -11.80 15.35 25.15
CA LEU A 276 -11.70 14.96 26.55
C LEU A 276 -12.58 13.76 26.88
N MET A 277 -13.83 13.74 26.41
CA MET A 277 -14.72 12.59 26.57
C MET A 277 -14.11 11.30 25.99
N PHE A 278 -13.52 11.39 24.79
CA PHE A 278 -12.83 10.26 24.19
C PHE A 278 -11.58 9.85 25.00
N ALA A 279 -10.79 10.81 25.45
CA ALA A 279 -9.62 10.57 26.28
C ALA A 279 -9.98 9.88 27.62
N ASP A 280 -11.04 10.34 28.29
CA ASP A 280 -11.62 9.73 29.49
C ASP A 280 -12.05 8.28 29.26
N MET A 281 -12.78 8.05 28.16
CA MET A 281 -13.21 6.71 27.78
C MET A 281 -12.01 5.76 27.60
N MET A 282 -10.91 6.23 27.00
CA MET A 282 -9.72 5.39 26.83
C MET A 282 -8.95 5.14 28.13
N ILE A 283 -8.80 6.15 29.01
CA ILE A 283 -8.15 5.97 30.31
C ILE A 283 -8.91 4.99 31.21
N THR A 284 -10.23 4.97 31.10
CA THR A 284 -11.10 4.06 31.90
C THR A 284 -11.36 2.73 31.20
N GLY A 285 -10.98 2.61 29.93
CA GLY A 285 -11.21 1.45 29.08
C GLY A 285 -10.40 0.21 29.47
N LYS A 286 -10.74 -0.92 28.84
CA LYS A 286 -10.10 -2.22 29.08
C LYS A 286 -8.59 -2.18 28.80
N GLY A 287 -8.15 -1.45 27.78
CA GLY A 287 -6.72 -1.32 27.44
C GLY A 287 -5.89 -0.69 28.56
N ALA A 288 -6.36 0.43 29.13
CA ALA A 288 -5.68 1.07 30.26
C ALA A 288 -5.67 0.20 31.52
N LYS A 289 -6.77 -0.51 31.82
CA LYS A 289 -6.82 -1.47 32.94
C LYS A 289 -5.79 -2.59 32.77
N ARG A 290 -5.66 -3.12 31.55
CA ARG A 290 -4.67 -4.15 31.22
C ARG A 290 -3.25 -3.64 31.39
N VAL A 291 -2.95 -2.42 30.95
CA VAL A 291 -1.64 -1.78 31.19
C VAL A 291 -1.31 -1.71 32.68
N LEU A 292 -2.27 -1.30 33.52
CA LEU A 292 -2.05 -1.23 34.98
C LEU A 292 -1.80 -2.61 35.61
N ALA A 293 -2.45 -3.66 35.10
CA ALA A 293 -2.30 -5.02 35.58
C ALA A 293 -1.05 -5.74 35.03
N SER A 294 -0.38 -5.18 34.03
CA SER A 294 0.80 -5.79 33.40
C SER A 294 2.09 -5.55 34.19
N ASP A 295 3.15 -6.26 33.84
CA ASP A 295 4.51 -6.01 34.36
C ASP A 295 5.31 -5.00 33.50
N ASN A 296 4.65 -4.33 32.54
CA ASN A 296 5.30 -3.38 31.65
C ASN A 296 5.38 -1.98 32.29
N GLU A 297 6.51 -1.71 32.96
CA GLU A 297 6.77 -0.44 33.64
C GLU A 297 6.77 0.78 32.71
N GLU A 298 7.21 0.63 31.46
CA GLU A 298 7.17 1.72 30.48
C GLU A 298 5.73 2.08 30.09
N ALA A 299 4.90 1.07 29.83
CA ALA A 299 3.48 1.26 29.53
C ALA A 299 2.74 1.91 30.72
N LYS A 300 3.06 1.51 31.96
CA LYS A 300 2.53 2.16 33.18
C LYS A 300 2.93 3.63 33.27
N ARG A 301 4.19 3.97 32.98
CA ARG A 301 4.66 5.37 32.97
C ARG A 301 3.92 6.21 31.92
N LEU A 302 3.74 5.69 30.71
CA LEU A 302 2.99 6.37 29.65
C LEU A 302 1.53 6.61 30.06
N LEU A 303 0.88 5.62 30.68
CA LEU A 303 -0.49 5.77 31.18
C LEU A 303 -0.57 6.76 32.34
N ALA A 304 0.42 6.80 33.23
CA ALA A 304 0.48 7.78 34.31
C ALA A 304 0.68 9.21 33.78
N ALA A 305 1.56 9.41 32.79
CA ALA A 305 1.73 10.69 32.10
C ALA A 305 0.42 11.13 31.43
N ALA A 306 -0.26 10.22 30.72
CA ALA A 306 -1.54 10.52 30.09
C ALA A 306 -2.64 10.91 31.11
N LYS A 307 -2.65 10.33 32.31
CA LYS A 307 -3.56 10.76 33.39
C LYS A 307 -3.26 12.17 33.89
N LYS A 308 -1.96 12.53 33.99
CA LYS A 308 -1.54 13.89 34.35
C LYS A 308 -1.94 14.91 33.29
N ASP A 309 -1.71 14.58 32.02
CA ASP A 309 -2.07 15.44 30.88
C ASP A 309 -3.59 15.63 30.79
N LEU A 310 -4.39 14.62 31.16
CA LEU A 310 -5.84 14.75 31.22
C LEU A 310 -6.29 15.74 32.29
N ALA A 311 -5.67 15.71 33.48
CA ALA A 311 -5.95 16.68 34.54
C ALA A 311 -5.57 18.10 34.09
N ALA A 312 -4.37 18.27 33.53
CA ALA A 312 -3.90 19.56 33.02
C ALA A 312 -4.80 20.08 31.87
N SER A 313 -5.26 19.21 30.97
CA SER A 313 -6.17 19.58 29.88
C SER A 313 -7.50 20.16 30.40
N ARG A 314 -8.04 19.60 31.49
CA ARG A 314 -9.26 20.11 32.14
C ARG A 314 -9.04 21.47 32.80
N GLU A 315 -7.90 21.66 33.46
CA GLU A 315 -7.53 22.96 34.04
C GLU A 315 -7.39 24.03 32.95
N SER A 316 -6.71 23.72 31.84
CA SER A 316 -6.60 24.61 30.68
C SER A 316 -7.97 24.92 30.06
N LEU A 317 -8.90 23.96 30.03
CA LEU A 317 -10.26 24.19 29.55
C LEU A 317 -11.02 25.18 30.45
N LEU A 318 -10.95 25.01 31.78
CA LEU A 318 -11.56 25.93 32.74
C LEU A 318 -10.96 27.35 32.68
N ALA A 319 -9.66 27.45 32.40
CA ALA A 319 -8.96 28.71 32.19
C ALA A 319 -9.26 29.38 30.84
N GLY A 320 -10.05 28.74 29.97
CA GLY A 320 -10.34 29.23 28.61
C GLY A 320 -9.16 29.11 27.64
N ALA A 321 -8.09 28.39 28.02
CA ALA A 321 -6.92 28.12 27.19
C ALA A 321 -7.19 26.94 26.22
N LEU A 322 -8.17 27.12 25.33
CA LEU A 322 -8.71 26.05 24.48
C LEU A 322 -7.66 25.35 23.58
N PRO A 323 -6.70 26.06 22.95
CA PRO A 323 -5.66 25.40 22.16
C PRO A 323 -4.72 24.51 22.98
N GLU A 324 -4.40 24.92 24.20
CA GLU A 324 -3.56 24.15 25.13
C GLU A 324 -4.33 22.93 25.65
N ALA A 325 -5.59 23.11 26.03
CA ALA A 325 -6.47 22.03 26.45
C ALA A 325 -6.60 20.95 25.36
N LEU A 326 -6.80 21.35 24.10
CA LEU A 326 -6.87 20.40 22.97
C LEU A 326 -5.54 19.66 22.76
N ALA A 327 -4.42 20.36 22.81
CA ALA A 327 -3.10 19.76 22.63
C ALA A 327 -2.80 18.71 23.71
N LEU A 328 -3.12 19.02 24.97
CA LEU A 328 -3.00 18.07 26.08
C LEU A 328 -3.93 16.87 25.88
N ALA A 329 -5.20 17.08 25.49
CA ALA A 329 -6.13 15.98 25.21
C ALA A 329 -5.65 15.08 24.05
N ASP A 330 -4.99 15.63 23.03
CA ASP A 330 -4.32 14.85 21.97
C ASP A 330 -3.15 14.01 22.52
N GLN A 331 -2.36 14.54 23.45
CA GLN A 331 -1.28 13.80 24.11
C GLN A 331 -1.82 12.65 24.95
N VAL A 332 -2.92 12.84 25.68
CA VAL A 332 -3.60 11.76 26.41
C VAL A 332 -3.94 10.61 25.47
N VAL A 333 -4.58 10.92 24.33
CA VAL A 333 -4.99 9.90 23.37
C VAL A 333 -3.79 9.11 22.84
N LYS A 334 -2.71 9.80 22.48
CA LYS A 334 -1.47 9.16 22.01
C LYS A 334 -0.83 8.30 23.08
N GLY A 335 -0.71 8.81 24.30
CA GLY A 335 -0.08 8.12 25.43
C GLY A 335 -0.81 6.83 25.82
N VAL A 336 -2.14 6.90 25.95
CA VAL A 336 -2.95 5.71 26.27
C VAL A 336 -2.91 4.69 25.13
N GLY A 337 -2.94 5.13 23.88
CA GLY A 337 -2.81 4.26 22.71
C GLY A 337 -1.46 3.55 22.65
N ALA A 338 -0.36 4.27 22.87
CA ALA A 338 0.98 3.70 22.91
C ALA A 338 1.13 2.69 24.06
N ALA A 339 0.69 3.04 25.26
CA ALA A 339 0.69 2.15 26.40
C ALA A 339 -0.13 0.87 26.14
N SER A 340 -1.32 1.02 25.57
CA SER A 340 -2.21 -0.12 25.25
C SER A 340 -1.64 -1.02 24.15
N LYS A 341 -0.84 -0.49 23.24
CA LYS A 341 -0.15 -1.26 22.19
C LYS A 341 1.04 -2.06 22.75
N MET A 342 1.73 -1.52 23.75
CA MET A 342 2.83 -2.21 24.45
C MET A 342 2.36 -3.41 25.28
N VAL A 343 1.06 -3.47 25.59
CA VAL A 343 0.43 -4.58 26.32
C VAL A 343 -0.81 -5.01 25.53
N PRO A 344 -0.66 -5.84 24.48
CA PRO A 344 -1.80 -6.29 23.66
C PRO A 344 -2.80 -7.14 24.46
N SER A 345 -4.03 -7.32 23.95
CA SER A 345 -5.02 -8.26 24.53
C SER A 345 -4.59 -9.70 24.30
N GLU A 346 -5.09 -10.62 25.11
CA GLU A 346 -4.96 -12.06 24.85
C GLU A 346 -5.41 -12.43 23.43
N ASP A 347 -6.61 -11.97 23.00
CA ASP A 347 -7.07 -12.17 21.62
C ASP A 347 -6.12 -11.61 20.56
N ALA A 348 -5.52 -10.43 20.84
CA ALA A 348 -4.58 -9.80 19.92
C ALA A 348 -3.24 -10.54 19.89
N VAL A 349 -2.77 -11.07 21.03
CA VAL A 349 -1.59 -11.93 21.10
C VAL A 349 -1.86 -13.24 20.34
N ALA A 350 -3.03 -13.85 20.51
CA ALA A 350 -3.41 -15.06 19.79
C ALA A 350 -3.40 -14.85 18.27
N GLN A 351 -3.98 -13.75 17.78
CA GLN A 351 -3.94 -13.39 16.36
C GLN A 351 -2.50 -13.13 15.87
N LEU A 352 -1.68 -12.43 16.65
CA LEU A 352 -0.29 -12.18 16.30
C LEU A 352 0.53 -13.48 16.26
N SER A 353 0.28 -14.42 17.17
CA SER A 353 0.89 -15.75 17.17
C SER A 353 0.44 -16.57 15.97
N GLN A 354 -0.85 -16.59 15.64
CA GLN A 354 -1.33 -17.29 14.46
C GLN A 354 -0.66 -16.74 13.18
N ARG A 355 -0.60 -15.40 13.04
CA ARG A 355 0.07 -14.78 11.89
C ARG A 355 1.57 -15.10 11.85
N HIS A 356 2.19 -15.29 13.00
CA HIS A 356 3.60 -15.71 13.10
C HIS A 356 3.80 -17.09 12.45
N ASP A 357 2.95 -18.05 12.81
CA ASP A 357 2.99 -19.41 12.29
C ASP A 357 2.71 -19.44 10.79
N GLU A 358 1.71 -18.66 10.33
CA GLU A 358 1.40 -18.49 8.91
C GLU A 358 2.60 -17.92 8.13
N LEU A 359 3.25 -16.87 8.64
CA LEU A 359 4.42 -16.28 8.00
C LEU A 359 5.60 -17.25 7.90
N LEU A 360 5.83 -18.06 8.94
CA LEU A 360 6.87 -19.10 8.89
C LEU A 360 6.59 -20.12 7.80
N HIS A 361 5.36 -20.62 7.73
CA HIS A 361 4.94 -21.57 6.70
C HIS A 361 5.04 -20.96 5.29
N GLU A 362 4.56 -19.73 5.10
CA GLU A 362 4.66 -19.01 3.83
C GLU A 362 6.12 -18.86 3.36
N ILE A 363 7.04 -18.51 4.27
CA ILE A 363 8.46 -18.42 3.95
C ILE A 363 9.01 -19.78 3.52
N GLU A 364 8.71 -20.85 4.27
CA GLU A 364 9.19 -22.20 3.98
C GLU A 364 8.69 -22.71 2.63
N ASP A 365 7.44 -22.45 2.29
CA ASP A 365 6.88 -22.75 0.97
C ASP A 365 7.61 -21.99 -0.15
N PHE A 366 7.91 -20.71 0.06
CA PHE A 366 8.66 -19.92 -0.92
C PHE A 366 10.11 -20.38 -1.06
N GLU A 367 10.78 -20.77 0.02
CA GLU A 367 12.13 -21.34 -0.02
C GLU A 367 12.13 -22.68 -0.78
N ALA A 368 11.17 -23.57 -0.49
CA ALA A 368 11.01 -24.85 -1.18
C ALA A 368 10.71 -24.67 -2.68
N SER A 369 9.83 -23.72 -3.02
CA SER A 369 9.54 -23.35 -4.41
C SER A 369 10.78 -22.80 -5.11
N TYR A 370 11.55 -21.94 -4.43
CA TYR A 370 12.80 -21.41 -4.96
C TYR A 370 13.79 -22.54 -5.25
N ASP A 371 14.06 -23.41 -4.28
CA ASP A 371 15.06 -24.48 -4.40
C ASP A 371 14.65 -25.49 -5.49
N SER A 372 13.37 -25.83 -5.58
CA SER A 372 12.84 -26.70 -6.64
C SER A 372 13.04 -26.10 -8.04
N ASN A 373 12.77 -24.80 -8.21
CA ASN A 373 12.98 -24.12 -9.47
C ASN A 373 14.48 -23.98 -9.81
N TYR A 374 15.31 -23.68 -8.81
CA TYR A 374 16.76 -23.59 -8.96
C TYR A 374 17.35 -24.91 -9.46
N VAL A 375 17.00 -26.05 -8.85
CA VAL A 375 17.47 -27.39 -9.26
C VAL A 375 17.05 -27.69 -10.70
N ARG A 376 15.82 -27.35 -11.10
CA ARG A 376 15.34 -27.54 -12.47
C ARG A 376 16.13 -26.70 -13.47
N MET A 377 16.39 -25.43 -13.16
CA MET A 377 17.16 -24.53 -14.03
C MET A 377 18.63 -24.94 -14.14
N ALA A 378 19.20 -25.44 -13.05
CA ALA A 378 20.56 -26.01 -13.04
C ALA A 378 20.69 -27.19 -14.00
N LYS A 379 19.73 -28.12 -13.96
CA LYS A 379 19.68 -29.28 -14.88
C LYS A 379 19.50 -28.86 -16.34
N ALA A 380 18.75 -27.79 -16.59
CA ALA A 380 18.51 -27.25 -17.93
C ALA A 380 19.65 -26.34 -18.46
N GLY A 381 20.74 -26.17 -17.71
CA GLY A 381 21.87 -25.31 -18.10
C GLY A 381 21.51 -23.82 -18.24
N SER A 382 20.38 -23.40 -17.68
CA SER A 382 19.76 -22.07 -17.90
C SER A 382 19.78 -21.22 -16.63
N LEU A 383 20.87 -21.29 -15.84
CA LEU A 383 21.06 -20.49 -14.62
C LEU A 383 21.80 -19.17 -14.95
N PRO A 384 21.10 -18.02 -14.94
CA PRO A 384 21.75 -16.72 -14.87
C PRO A 384 22.69 -16.59 -13.66
N LYS A 385 23.76 -15.80 -13.82
CA LYS A 385 24.84 -15.63 -12.81
C LYS A 385 24.39 -14.85 -11.58
N ASP A 386 23.27 -14.16 -11.68
CA ASP A 386 22.70 -13.19 -10.74
C ASP A 386 21.38 -13.68 -10.09
N ILE A 387 21.04 -14.97 -10.27
CA ILE A 387 19.97 -15.64 -9.54
C ILE A 387 20.42 -15.99 -8.12
N GLY A 388 19.67 -15.53 -7.13
CA GLY A 388 20.01 -15.71 -5.73
C GLY A 388 19.14 -14.86 -4.81
N TYR A 389 19.03 -15.29 -3.56
CA TYR A 389 18.66 -14.44 -2.44
C TYR A 389 19.61 -14.68 -1.27
N ASP A 390 19.65 -13.74 -0.33
CA ASP A 390 20.51 -13.82 0.84
C ASP A 390 19.94 -14.81 1.87
N LYS A 391 20.25 -16.10 1.70
CA LYS A 391 19.83 -17.19 2.60
C LYS A 391 20.31 -16.96 4.03
N THR A 392 21.50 -16.40 4.21
CA THR A 392 22.08 -16.13 5.53
C THR A 392 21.27 -15.06 6.26
N ARG A 393 20.88 -13.99 5.55
CA ARG A 393 20.03 -12.95 6.14
C ARG A 393 18.64 -13.45 6.47
N VAL A 394 18.04 -14.28 5.62
CA VAL A 394 16.74 -14.93 5.89
C VAL A 394 16.81 -15.80 7.14
N ALA A 395 17.83 -16.66 7.27
CA ALA A 395 18.04 -17.48 8.46
C ALA A 395 18.23 -16.65 9.73
N SER A 396 19.02 -15.56 9.65
CA SER A 396 19.19 -14.61 10.75
C SER A 396 17.86 -13.98 11.18
N LEU A 397 17.03 -13.56 10.22
CA LEU A 397 15.73 -12.95 10.51
C LEU A 397 14.74 -13.95 11.12
N LYS A 398 14.71 -15.21 10.66
CA LYS A 398 13.92 -16.28 11.28
C LYS A 398 14.38 -16.52 12.74
N GLY A 399 15.68 -16.55 13.00
CA GLY A 399 16.23 -16.70 14.34
C GLY A 399 15.90 -15.52 15.28
N GLU A 400 16.03 -14.27 14.78
CA GLU A 400 15.59 -13.07 15.51
C GLU A 400 14.10 -13.13 15.83
N ALA A 401 13.27 -13.55 14.87
CA ALA A 401 11.83 -13.69 15.05
C ALA A 401 11.49 -14.72 16.13
N GLN A 402 12.15 -15.89 16.11
CA GLN A 402 11.97 -16.93 17.13
C GLN A 402 12.35 -16.45 18.54
N SER A 403 13.44 -15.68 18.67
CA SER A 403 13.85 -15.09 19.95
C SER A 403 12.87 -14.04 20.48
N LEU A 404 12.16 -13.33 19.58
CA LEU A 404 11.13 -12.37 19.95
C LEU A 404 9.82 -13.07 20.32
N ALA A 405 9.43 -14.09 19.55
CA ALA A 405 8.24 -14.90 19.81
C ALA A 405 8.33 -15.65 21.14
N SER A 406 9.50 -16.18 21.52
CA SER A 406 9.71 -16.84 22.82
C SER A 406 9.56 -15.89 24.02
N LYS A 407 9.62 -14.58 23.78
CA LYS A 407 9.36 -13.52 24.78
C LYS A 407 7.92 -12.99 24.70
N GLY A 408 7.07 -13.58 23.85
CA GLY A 408 5.71 -13.13 23.57
C GLY A 408 5.61 -11.87 22.70
N ASP A 409 6.72 -11.36 22.16
CA ASP A 409 6.75 -10.15 21.32
C ASP A 409 6.50 -10.49 19.84
N TYR A 410 5.33 -11.09 19.58
CA TYR A 410 4.93 -11.53 18.24
C TYR A 410 4.82 -10.38 17.24
N ALA A 411 4.51 -9.15 17.69
CA ALA A 411 4.47 -8.00 16.81
C ALA A 411 5.85 -7.70 16.19
N LYS A 412 6.92 -7.71 16.99
CA LYS A 412 8.27 -7.53 16.46
C LYS A 412 8.75 -8.78 15.72
N ALA A 413 8.36 -9.97 16.17
CA ALA A 413 8.71 -11.22 15.50
C ALA A 413 8.17 -11.25 14.06
N ASN A 414 6.89 -10.91 13.86
CA ASN A 414 6.26 -10.90 12.55
C ASN A 414 6.92 -9.88 11.61
N ALA A 415 7.31 -8.71 12.11
CA ALA A 415 8.05 -7.73 11.31
C ALA A 415 9.42 -8.24 10.80
N LYS A 416 10.05 -9.20 11.50
CA LYS A 416 11.28 -9.87 11.04
C LYS A 416 10.98 -10.92 9.97
N LEU A 417 9.90 -11.67 10.15
CA LEU A 417 9.45 -12.65 9.15
C LEU A 417 9.00 -11.98 7.86
N GLU A 418 8.28 -10.86 7.93
CA GLU A 418 7.90 -10.08 6.74
C GLU A 418 9.13 -9.62 5.93
N GLN A 419 10.21 -9.23 6.61
CA GLN A 419 11.49 -8.92 5.93
C GLN A 419 12.11 -10.16 5.29
N ALA A 420 12.07 -11.31 5.96
CA ALA A 420 12.59 -12.56 5.42
C ALA A 420 11.79 -12.99 4.17
N GLN A 421 10.46 -12.96 4.25
CA GLN A 421 9.55 -13.26 3.15
C GLN A 421 9.82 -12.36 1.93
N ALA A 422 10.02 -11.05 2.15
CA ALA A 422 10.33 -10.11 1.08
C ALA A 422 11.63 -10.48 0.34
N ILE A 423 12.66 -10.93 1.06
CA ILE A 423 13.93 -11.36 0.47
C ILE A 423 13.74 -12.62 -0.39
N VAL A 424 13.04 -13.63 0.13
CA VAL A 424 12.82 -14.91 -0.59
C VAL A 424 11.95 -14.68 -1.83
N THR A 425 10.83 -13.96 -1.69
CA THR A 425 9.92 -13.67 -2.80
C THR A 425 10.58 -12.84 -3.89
N GLN A 426 11.45 -11.88 -3.54
CA GLN A 426 12.24 -11.14 -4.53
C GLN A 426 13.21 -12.06 -5.29
N GLY A 427 13.87 -12.99 -4.60
CA GLY A 427 14.73 -13.99 -5.24
C GLY A 427 13.97 -14.90 -6.20
N LEU A 428 12.79 -15.36 -5.76
CA LEU A 428 11.89 -16.17 -6.58
C LEU A 428 11.40 -15.40 -7.80
N HIS A 429 10.98 -14.15 -7.66
CA HIS A 429 10.57 -13.30 -8.79
C HIS A 429 11.71 -13.12 -9.79
N LYS A 430 12.93 -12.78 -9.35
CA LYS A 430 14.08 -12.67 -10.26
C LYS A 430 14.33 -13.95 -11.05
N MET A 431 14.25 -15.09 -10.39
CA MET A 431 14.40 -16.39 -11.03
C MET A 431 13.29 -16.67 -12.04
N LEU A 432 12.05 -16.33 -11.71
CA LEU A 432 10.89 -16.52 -12.60
C LEU A 432 10.85 -15.49 -13.74
N ASP A 433 11.31 -14.27 -13.53
CA ASP A 433 11.38 -13.18 -14.52
C ASP A 433 12.50 -13.42 -15.53
N SER A 434 13.62 -14.05 -15.11
CA SER A 434 14.68 -14.51 -16.03
C SER A 434 14.19 -15.56 -17.03
N LYS A 435 13.03 -16.13 -16.75
CA LYS A 435 12.19 -16.84 -17.69
C LYS A 435 11.29 -15.79 -18.38
N THR A 436 11.80 -15.17 -19.45
CA THR A 436 10.86 -14.84 -20.54
C THR A 436 10.36 -16.19 -21.03
N LEU A 437 9.26 -16.66 -20.45
CA LEU A 437 8.61 -17.92 -20.79
C LEU A 437 8.04 -17.77 -22.20
N VAL A 438 8.90 -17.91 -23.20
CA VAL A 438 8.46 -18.44 -24.48
C VAL A 438 8.23 -19.92 -24.22
N TYR A 439 7.08 -20.24 -23.63
CA TYR A 439 6.53 -21.57 -23.77
C TYR A 439 6.27 -21.73 -25.27
N GLU A 440 7.18 -22.37 -26.01
CA GLU A 440 6.75 -23.10 -27.20
C GLU A 440 5.84 -24.22 -26.69
N LEU A 441 4.55 -23.93 -26.60
CA LEU A 441 3.54 -24.92 -26.32
C LEU A 441 3.51 -25.88 -27.51
N LYS A 442 4.12 -27.05 -27.33
CA LYS A 442 4.03 -28.17 -28.25
C LYS A 442 2.98 -29.12 -27.70
N PHE A 443 1.90 -29.28 -28.45
CA PHE A 443 0.85 -30.23 -28.15
C PHE A 443 1.00 -31.43 -29.09
N ASP A 444 0.93 -32.63 -28.53
CA ASP A 444 1.02 -33.87 -29.31
C ASP A 444 -0.22 -34.08 -30.18
N THR A 445 -1.39 -33.61 -29.70
CA THR A 445 -2.64 -33.62 -30.45
C THR A 445 -3.46 -32.33 -30.26
N PRO A 446 -4.37 -32.00 -31.19
CA PRO A 446 -5.35 -30.92 -31.01
C PRO A 446 -6.25 -31.08 -29.78
N ALA A 447 -6.49 -32.32 -29.33
CA ALA A 447 -7.26 -32.60 -28.11
C ALA A 447 -6.48 -32.17 -26.85
N ASP A 448 -5.16 -32.40 -26.82
CA ASP A 448 -4.31 -31.94 -25.72
C ASP A 448 -4.24 -30.41 -25.65
N GLU A 449 -4.20 -29.74 -26.81
CA GLU A 449 -4.27 -28.28 -26.90
C GLU A 449 -5.61 -27.74 -26.36
N TYR A 450 -6.71 -28.39 -26.73
CA TYR A 450 -8.04 -28.04 -26.23
C TYR A 450 -8.12 -28.18 -24.71
N ASP A 451 -7.66 -29.30 -24.15
CA ASP A 451 -7.66 -29.53 -22.70
C ASP A 451 -6.79 -28.50 -21.96
N TYR A 452 -5.65 -28.14 -22.55
CA TYR A 452 -4.80 -27.07 -22.03
C TYR A 452 -5.53 -25.72 -22.03
N GLU A 453 -6.11 -25.30 -23.16
CA GLU A 453 -6.78 -24.01 -23.27
C GLU A 453 -8.05 -23.93 -22.40
N LEU A 454 -8.73 -25.07 -22.17
CA LEU A 454 -9.88 -25.14 -21.28
C LEU A 454 -9.47 -24.92 -19.81
N LYS A 455 -8.38 -25.56 -19.38
CA LYS A 455 -7.79 -25.34 -18.04
C LYS A 455 -7.30 -23.91 -17.88
N ARG A 456 -6.63 -23.38 -18.91
CA ARG A 456 -6.14 -21.99 -18.94
C ARG A 456 -7.29 -21.00 -18.79
N PHE A 457 -8.39 -21.19 -19.52
CA PHE A 457 -9.60 -20.40 -19.35
C PHE A 457 -10.12 -20.43 -17.91
N GLY A 458 -10.24 -21.63 -17.32
CA GLY A 458 -10.71 -21.82 -15.95
C GLY A 458 -9.85 -21.06 -14.93
N GLY A 459 -8.52 -21.13 -15.06
CA GLY A 459 -7.61 -20.40 -14.18
C GLY A 459 -7.81 -18.88 -14.23
N TYR A 460 -8.07 -18.30 -15.41
CA TYR A 460 -8.39 -16.87 -15.50
C TYR A 460 -9.75 -16.52 -14.89
N GLU A 461 -10.72 -17.43 -14.99
CA GLU A 461 -12.05 -17.26 -14.39
C GLU A 461 -11.98 -17.27 -12.85
N GLU A 462 -11.14 -18.13 -12.26
CA GLU A 462 -10.92 -18.21 -10.81
C GLU A 462 -10.30 -16.93 -10.21
N LEU A 463 -9.58 -16.14 -11.03
CA LEU A 463 -9.02 -14.86 -10.58
C LEU A 463 -10.06 -13.75 -10.44
N ILE A 464 -11.25 -13.91 -11.02
CA ILE A 464 -12.31 -12.90 -10.97
C ILE A 464 -12.77 -12.60 -9.54
N PRO A 465 -13.19 -13.57 -8.71
CA PRO A 465 -13.62 -13.28 -7.34
C PRO A 465 -12.51 -12.61 -6.52
N VAL A 466 -11.27 -13.06 -6.68
CA VAL A 466 -10.10 -12.46 -6.01
C VAL A 466 -9.91 -11.01 -6.45
N ALA A 467 -10.03 -10.73 -7.75
CA ALA A 467 -9.92 -9.38 -8.29
C ALA A 467 -11.03 -8.45 -7.75
N ILE A 468 -12.27 -8.93 -7.64
CA ILE A 468 -13.39 -8.17 -7.07
C ILE A 468 -13.11 -7.80 -5.61
N GLU A 469 -12.68 -8.79 -4.81
CA GLU A 469 -12.41 -8.60 -3.39
C GLU A 469 -11.27 -7.59 -3.16
N MET A 470 -10.18 -7.71 -3.91
CA MET A 470 -9.01 -6.87 -3.76
C MET A 470 -9.22 -5.45 -4.30
N LYS A 471 -9.91 -5.30 -5.45
CA LYS A 471 -10.00 -4.02 -6.17
C LYS A 471 -11.28 -3.25 -5.88
N ARG A 472 -12.31 -3.91 -5.35
CA ARG A 472 -13.62 -3.33 -4.99
C ARG A 472 -14.16 -2.39 -6.08
N PRO A 473 -14.31 -2.88 -7.32
CA PRO A 473 -14.69 -2.04 -8.45
C PRO A 473 -16.10 -1.45 -8.27
N ALA A 474 -16.34 -0.28 -8.87
CA ALA A 474 -17.65 0.38 -8.83
C ALA A 474 -18.75 -0.47 -9.49
N ALA A 475 -20.00 -0.30 -9.06
CA ALA A 475 -21.14 -1.11 -9.53
C ALA A 475 -21.32 -1.13 -11.07
N GLY A 476 -21.02 -0.02 -11.75
CA GLY A 476 -21.06 0.03 -13.23
C GLY A 476 -19.97 -0.82 -13.89
N ALA A 477 -18.78 -0.88 -13.30
CA ALA A 477 -17.69 -1.72 -13.78
C ALA A 477 -17.97 -3.22 -13.53
N LEU A 478 -18.59 -3.56 -12.41
CA LEU A 478 -19.06 -4.92 -12.13
C LEU A 478 -20.05 -5.41 -13.19
N LYS A 479 -21.10 -4.63 -13.49
CA LYS A 479 -22.07 -4.99 -14.55
C LYS A 479 -21.42 -5.22 -15.91
N LEU A 480 -20.44 -4.39 -16.26
CA LEU A 480 -19.75 -4.51 -17.53
C LEU A 480 -18.83 -5.74 -17.55
N MET A 481 -18.15 -6.03 -16.44
CA MET A 481 -17.37 -7.24 -16.25
C MET A 481 -18.24 -8.50 -16.35
N ASP A 482 -19.40 -8.53 -15.68
CA ASP A 482 -20.36 -9.64 -15.75
C ASP A 482 -20.76 -9.91 -17.21
N SER A 483 -21.04 -8.85 -17.99
CA SER A 483 -21.38 -9.00 -19.41
C SER A 483 -20.26 -9.62 -20.26
N PHE A 484 -18.99 -9.39 -19.89
CA PHE A 484 -17.85 -10.01 -20.55
C PHE A 484 -17.69 -11.47 -20.11
N LEU A 485 -17.93 -11.77 -18.84
CA LEU A 485 -17.89 -13.14 -18.31
C LEU A 485 -18.98 -14.02 -18.92
N ASP A 486 -20.20 -13.52 -19.05
CA ASP A 486 -21.29 -14.25 -19.68
C ASP A 486 -20.97 -14.58 -21.15
N LYS A 487 -20.42 -13.61 -21.88
CA LYS A 487 -19.96 -13.83 -23.27
C LYS A 487 -18.84 -14.86 -23.35
N ALA A 488 -17.89 -14.80 -22.42
CA ALA A 488 -16.76 -15.72 -22.38
C ALA A 488 -17.19 -17.15 -22.02
N ARG A 489 -18.08 -17.30 -21.04
CA ARG A 489 -18.67 -18.59 -20.64
C ARG A 489 -19.48 -19.21 -21.77
N LYS A 490 -20.33 -18.41 -22.44
CA LYS A 490 -21.07 -18.87 -23.61
C LYS A 490 -20.13 -19.39 -24.71
N ARG A 491 -19.05 -18.65 -25.00
CA ARG A 491 -18.03 -19.08 -25.97
C ARG A 491 -17.32 -20.38 -25.55
N ARG A 492 -17.03 -20.53 -24.26
CA ARG A 492 -16.45 -21.75 -23.68
C ARG A 492 -17.39 -22.94 -23.81
N ASP A 493 -18.69 -22.72 -23.62
CA ASP A 493 -19.70 -23.78 -23.78
C ASP A 493 -19.87 -24.18 -25.26
N GLU A 494 -19.91 -23.22 -26.19
CA GLU A 494 -19.86 -23.48 -27.64
C GLU A 494 -18.58 -24.25 -28.05
N ALA A 495 -17.44 -23.93 -27.44
CA ALA A 495 -16.19 -24.65 -27.68
C ALA A 495 -16.26 -26.12 -27.23
N LYS A 496 -16.93 -26.40 -26.10
CA LYS A 496 -17.15 -27.77 -25.62
C LYS A 496 -18.00 -28.58 -26.58
N GLU A 497 -19.03 -27.97 -27.17
CA GLU A 497 -19.86 -28.62 -28.19
C GLU A 497 -19.02 -28.98 -29.43
N LYS A 498 -18.18 -28.04 -29.90
CA LYS A 498 -17.28 -28.29 -31.04
C LYS A 498 -16.25 -29.39 -30.77
N ALA A 499 -15.68 -29.43 -29.56
CA ALA A 499 -14.77 -30.50 -29.16
C ALA A 499 -15.48 -31.87 -29.11
N ALA A 500 -16.73 -31.91 -28.66
CA ALA A 500 -17.54 -33.15 -28.66
C ALA A 500 -17.84 -33.67 -30.07
N GLU A 501 -17.90 -32.78 -31.07
CA GLU A 501 -17.99 -33.12 -32.50
C GLU A 501 -16.65 -33.57 -33.10
N GLY A 502 -15.55 -33.50 -32.33
CA GLY A 502 -14.19 -33.80 -32.77
C GLY A 502 -13.46 -32.63 -33.45
N ASP A 503 -14.10 -31.46 -33.55
CA ASP A 503 -13.50 -30.24 -34.12
C ASP A 503 -12.71 -29.48 -33.05
N TYR A 504 -11.60 -30.07 -32.64
CA TYR A 504 -10.70 -29.49 -31.64
C TYR A 504 -10.04 -28.19 -32.11
N GLY A 505 -9.80 -28.02 -33.42
CA GLY A 505 -9.22 -26.79 -33.96
C GLY A 505 -10.14 -25.58 -33.77
N ALA A 506 -11.43 -25.73 -34.11
CA ALA A 506 -12.40 -24.67 -33.86
C ALA A 506 -12.61 -24.44 -32.36
N ALA A 507 -12.66 -25.51 -31.55
CA ALA A 507 -12.83 -25.42 -30.10
C ALA A 507 -11.69 -24.65 -29.42
N VAL A 508 -10.43 -24.93 -29.79
CA VAL A 508 -9.24 -24.19 -29.32
C VAL A 508 -9.35 -22.70 -29.66
N GLY A 509 -9.68 -22.37 -30.92
CA GLY A 509 -9.84 -20.99 -31.34
C GLY A 509 -10.92 -20.24 -30.54
N MET A 510 -12.03 -20.91 -30.24
CA MET A 510 -13.10 -20.37 -29.40
C MET A 510 -12.64 -20.14 -27.95
N LEU A 511 -11.91 -21.08 -27.35
CA LEU A 511 -11.36 -20.95 -26.00
C LEU A 511 -10.35 -19.81 -25.89
N GLN A 512 -9.47 -19.65 -26.87
CA GLN A 512 -8.52 -18.54 -26.91
C GLN A 512 -9.23 -17.18 -26.96
N GLN A 513 -10.33 -17.06 -27.72
CA GLN A 513 -11.17 -15.86 -27.74
C GLN A 513 -11.90 -15.64 -26.40
N ALA A 514 -12.41 -16.71 -25.79
CA ALA A 514 -13.03 -16.66 -24.47
C ALA A 514 -12.04 -16.15 -23.43
N THR A 515 -10.81 -16.69 -23.41
CA THR A 515 -9.72 -16.27 -22.53
C THR A 515 -9.33 -14.80 -22.74
N LYS A 516 -9.22 -14.34 -23.99
CA LYS A 516 -9.00 -12.91 -24.30
C LYS A 516 -10.09 -12.02 -23.70
N THR A 517 -11.33 -12.50 -23.70
CA THR A 517 -12.49 -11.78 -23.15
C THR A 517 -12.43 -11.70 -21.62
N VAL A 518 -12.12 -12.81 -20.93
CA VAL A 518 -11.93 -12.82 -19.46
C VAL A 518 -10.76 -11.92 -19.04
N ARG A 519 -9.63 -11.98 -19.75
CA ARG A 519 -8.49 -11.08 -19.49
C ARG A 519 -8.82 -9.62 -19.70
N ARG A 520 -9.74 -9.29 -20.62
CA ARG A 520 -10.25 -7.91 -20.77
C ARG A 520 -11.08 -7.50 -19.56
N ALA A 521 -11.96 -8.37 -19.07
CA ALA A 521 -12.71 -8.16 -17.83
C ALA A 521 -11.77 -7.89 -16.63
N LEU A 522 -10.74 -8.72 -16.44
CA LEU A 522 -9.74 -8.53 -15.38
C LEU A 522 -8.99 -7.18 -15.48
N ARG A 523 -8.59 -6.78 -16.70
CA ARG A 523 -7.94 -5.47 -16.91
C ARG A 523 -8.83 -4.30 -16.55
N MET A 524 -10.14 -4.40 -16.81
CA MET A 524 -11.09 -3.33 -16.51
C MET A 524 -11.26 -3.07 -15.01
N VAL A 525 -10.97 -4.06 -14.17
CA VAL A 525 -10.96 -3.91 -12.71
C VAL A 525 -9.57 -3.63 -12.13
N GLY A 526 -8.59 -3.31 -12.99
CA GLY A 526 -7.25 -2.88 -12.59
C GLY A 526 -6.29 -4.03 -12.25
N VAL A 527 -6.52 -5.22 -12.81
CA VAL A 527 -5.56 -6.33 -12.78
C VAL A 527 -4.74 -6.33 -14.06
N SER A 528 -3.46 -5.97 -13.96
CA SER A 528 -2.49 -6.10 -15.05
C SER A 528 -2.02 -7.55 -15.16
N GLN A 529 -2.10 -8.13 -16.38
CA GLN A 529 -1.82 -9.54 -16.70
C GLN A 529 -0.93 -9.65 -17.93
#